data_AF-X1HSW6-F1
#
_entry.id   AF-X1HSW6-F1
#
_cell.length_a   1.000
_cell.length_b   1.000
_cell.length_c   1.000
_cell.angle_alpha   90.00
_cell.angle_beta   90.00
_cell.angle_gamma   90.00
#
_symmetry.space_group_name_H-M   'P 1'
#
loop_
_entity.id
_entity.type
_entity.pdbx_description
1 polymer ?
#
loop_
_entity_poly.entity_id
_entity_poly.type
_entity_poly.pdbx_seq_one_letter_code
_entity_poly.pdbx_strand_id
1 'polypeptide(L)'
;SKEGREPMGTDSEALAYLIPASLEAPMDHDWAQIYLYVATRSMDGEVNKVVPDDIRVEKLDRNQMDDLIRLKMWIHRTKANHRREKTRDIRKAEEKEKQEERAALQTSLFDF
;
A
#
# COMPACT_ATOMS: atom_id res chain seq x y z
N SER A 1 -1.74 23.35 6.30
CA SER A 1 -0.94 22.72 7.36
C SER A 1 -1.29 21.24 7.42
N LYS A 2 -0.29 20.35 7.27
CA LYS A 2 -0.42 18.87 7.36
C LYS A 2 0.08 18.35 8.72
N GLU A 3 0.06 19.19 9.75
CA GLU A 3 0.45 18.78 11.11
C GLU A 3 -0.81 18.32 11.84
N GLY A 4 -0.91 16.99 12.08
CA GLY A 4 -1.94 16.40 12.94
C GLY A 4 -2.80 15.30 12.32
N ARG A 5 -2.67 14.98 11.02
CA ARG A 5 -3.31 13.77 10.45
C ARG A 5 -2.32 12.62 10.46
N GLU A 6 -2.73 11.49 11.03
CA GLU A 6 -2.00 10.22 10.92
C GLU A 6 -1.63 9.95 9.45
N PRO A 7 -0.40 9.50 9.16
CA PRO A 7 -0.01 9.23 7.78
C PRO A 7 -0.88 8.10 7.20
N MET A 8 -1.60 8.42 6.13
CA MET A 8 -2.55 7.53 5.47
C MET A 8 -2.17 7.33 3.99
N GLY A 9 -2.59 6.20 3.41
CA GLY A 9 -2.45 5.95 1.98
C GLY A 9 -3.25 6.94 1.13
N THR A 10 -2.90 7.05 -0.15
CA THR A 10 -3.55 7.97 -1.10
C THR A 10 -4.85 7.38 -1.68
N ASP A 11 -5.69 8.22 -2.30
CA ASP A 11 -6.87 7.75 -3.05
C ASP A 11 -6.48 6.80 -4.18
N SER A 12 -5.39 7.11 -4.90
CA SER A 12 -4.89 6.25 -5.98
C SER A 12 -4.38 4.89 -5.48
N GLU A 13 -3.79 4.84 -4.27
CA GLU A 13 -3.40 3.57 -3.64
C GLU A 13 -4.61 2.74 -3.23
N ALA A 14 -5.63 3.39 -2.64
CA ALA A 14 -6.88 2.71 -2.32
C ALA A 14 -7.57 2.18 -3.59
N LEU A 15 -7.62 2.97 -4.65
CA LEU A 15 -8.15 2.56 -5.95
C LEU A 15 -7.39 1.36 -6.51
N ALA A 16 -6.05 1.43 -6.55
CA ALA A 16 -5.21 0.34 -7.04
C ALA A 16 -5.36 -0.96 -6.22
N TYR A 17 -5.68 -0.86 -4.93
CA TYR A 17 -5.96 -2.01 -4.08
C TYR A 17 -7.36 -2.60 -4.31
N LEU A 18 -8.37 -1.73 -4.49
CA LEU A 18 -9.76 -2.16 -4.66
C LEU A 18 -10.02 -2.80 -6.03
N ILE A 19 -9.30 -2.42 -7.09
CA ILE A 19 -9.43 -3.03 -8.43
C ILE A 19 -9.24 -4.57 -8.39
N PRO A 20 -8.13 -5.13 -7.90
CA PRO A 20 -7.99 -6.59 -7.85
C PRO A 20 -8.97 -7.24 -6.87
N ALA A 21 -9.34 -6.56 -5.77
CA ALA A 21 -10.33 -7.08 -4.83
C ALA A 21 -11.71 -7.26 -5.46
N SER A 22 -12.14 -6.35 -6.35
CA SER A 22 -13.42 -6.48 -7.07
C SER A 22 -13.45 -7.63 -8.09
N LEU A 23 -12.28 -8.09 -8.54
CA LEU A 23 -12.16 -9.22 -9.47
C LEU A 23 -12.26 -10.57 -8.76
N GLU A 24 -11.95 -10.62 -7.45
CA GLU A 24 -12.03 -11.85 -6.66
C GLU A 24 -13.47 -12.14 -6.21
N ALA A 25 -14.19 -11.11 -5.78
CA ALA A 25 -15.58 -11.20 -5.33
C ALA A 25 -16.35 -9.90 -5.63
N PRO A 26 -17.68 -9.98 -5.83
CA PRO A 26 -18.48 -8.78 -5.96
C PRO A 26 -18.40 -7.95 -4.67
N MET A 27 -18.18 -6.65 -4.84
CA MET A 27 -18.23 -5.70 -3.72
C MET A 27 -19.67 -5.56 -3.23
N ASP A 28 -19.83 -5.39 -1.92
CA ASP A 28 -21.09 -4.91 -1.37
C ASP A 28 -21.31 -3.44 -1.76
N HIS A 29 -22.50 -2.94 -1.42
CA HIS A 29 -22.90 -1.57 -1.75
C HIS A 29 -21.91 -0.52 -1.23
N ASP A 30 -21.45 -0.64 0.01
CA ASP A 30 -20.62 0.38 0.65
C ASP A 30 -19.22 0.41 0.06
N TRP A 31 -18.61 -0.76 -0.18
CA TRP A 31 -17.32 -0.85 -0.85
C TRP A 31 -17.39 -0.41 -2.32
N ALA A 32 -18.52 -0.66 -3.00
CA ALA A 32 -18.74 -0.15 -4.35
C ALA A 32 -18.82 1.39 -4.37
N GLN A 33 -19.54 2.01 -3.42
CA GLN A 33 -19.58 3.47 -3.26
C GLN A 33 -18.19 4.04 -2.97
N ILE A 34 -17.43 3.40 -2.07
CA ILE A 34 -16.05 3.79 -1.75
C ILE A 34 -15.16 3.70 -3.00
N TYR A 35 -15.25 2.62 -3.78
CA TYR A 35 -14.50 2.43 -5.01
C TYR A 35 -14.77 3.55 -6.04
N LEU A 36 -16.04 3.83 -6.31
CA LEU A 36 -16.44 4.88 -7.25
C LEU A 36 -16.05 6.27 -6.77
N TYR A 37 -16.11 6.51 -5.46
CA TYR A 37 -15.65 7.76 -4.86
C TYR A 37 -14.14 7.96 -5.06
N VAL A 38 -13.30 6.97 -4.71
CA VAL A 38 -11.84 7.12 -4.89
C VAL A 38 -11.43 7.15 -6.35
N ALA A 39 -12.17 6.48 -7.25
CA ALA A 39 -12.00 6.59 -8.69
C ALA A 39 -12.27 8.01 -9.19
N THR A 40 -13.43 8.58 -8.80
CA THR A 40 -13.82 9.96 -9.11
C THR A 40 -12.76 10.95 -8.61
N ARG A 41 -12.34 10.82 -7.35
CA ARG A 41 -11.32 11.69 -6.73
C ARG A 41 -9.93 11.55 -7.36
N SER A 42 -9.57 10.37 -7.87
CA SER A 42 -8.29 10.14 -8.52
C SER A 42 -8.24 10.66 -9.95
N MET A 43 -9.39 10.85 -10.60
CA MET A 43 -9.50 11.39 -11.95
C MET A 43 -9.82 12.90 -11.97
N ASP A 44 -10.28 13.47 -10.84
CA ASP A 44 -10.52 14.91 -10.66
C ASP A 44 -9.29 15.74 -11.09
N GLY A 45 -9.43 16.52 -12.16
CA GLY A 45 -8.39 17.43 -12.68
C GLY A 45 -7.62 16.93 -13.89
N GLU A 46 -7.86 15.70 -14.37
CA GLU A 46 -7.31 15.25 -15.65
C GLU A 46 -8.17 15.77 -16.82
N VAL A 47 -7.56 16.57 -17.71
CA VAL A 47 -8.22 17.31 -18.82
C VAL A 47 -9.08 16.43 -19.75
N ASN A 48 -8.85 15.12 -19.78
CA ASN A 48 -9.54 14.17 -20.65
C ASN A 48 -10.13 12.95 -19.91
N LYS A 49 -10.22 12.96 -18.56
CA LYS A 49 -10.83 11.87 -17.81
C LYS A 49 -11.97 12.40 -16.97
N VAL A 50 -13.18 12.24 -17.49
CA VAL A 50 -14.40 12.54 -16.77
C VAL A 50 -15.06 11.22 -16.42
N VAL A 51 -15.25 10.97 -15.13
CA VAL A 51 -16.09 9.86 -14.68
C VAL A 51 -17.54 10.17 -15.10
N PRO A 52 -18.22 9.28 -15.84
CA PRO A 52 -19.61 9.48 -16.24
C PRO A 52 -20.53 9.76 -15.06
N ASP A 53 -21.52 10.65 -15.25
CA ASP A 53 -22.37 11.15 -14.15
C ASP A 53 -23.22 10.06 -13.49
N ASP A 54 -23.54 8.98 -14.20
CA ASP A 54 -24.30 7.84 -13.70
C ASP A 54 -23.52 6.97 -12.70
N ILE A 55 -22.19 7.00 -12.73
CA ILE A 55 -21.32 6.26 -11.80
C ILE A 55 -20.48 7.19 -10.91
N ARG A 56 -20.65 8.50 -11.05
CA ARG A 56 -19.91 9.51 -10.28
C ARG A 56 -20.40 9.51 -8.83
N VAL A 57 -19.47 9.35 -7.91
CA VAL A 57 -19.74 9.45 -6.47
C VAL A 57 -18.90 10.57 -5.87
N GLU A 58 -19.56 11.65 -5.45
CA GLU A 58 -18.89 12.84 -4.90
C GLU A 58 -18.82 12.87 -3.38
N LYS A 59 -19.66 12.09 -2.71
CA LYS A 59 -19.78 12.07 -1.25
C LYS A 59 -19.97 10.65 -0.77
N LEU A 60 -19.33 10.35 0.35
CA LEU A 60 -19.57 9.15 1.14
C LEU A 60 -20.30 9.53 2.42
N ASP A 61 -21.07 8.60 2.95
CA ASP A 61 -21.56 8.73 4.31
C ASP A 61 -20.42 8.56 5.35
N ARG A 62 -20.77 8.72 6.62
CA ARG A 62 -19.79 8.64 7.71
C ARG A 62 -19.15 7.27 7.84
N ASN A 63 -19.93 6.19 7.70
CA ASN A 63 -19.43 4.82 7.86
C ASN A 63 -18.50 4.46 6.71
N GLN A 64 -18.91 4.77 5.48
CA GLN A 64 -18.11 4.58 4.27
C GLN A 64 -16.80 5.38 4.32
N MET A 65 -16.86 6.62 4.83
CA MET A 65 -15.65 7.43 5.03
C MET A 65 -14.72 6.84 6.10
N ASP A 66 -15.27 6.36 7.22
CA ASP A 66 -14.50 5.71 8.29
C ASP A 66 -13.81 4.43 7.78
N ASP A 67 -14.49 3.62 6.97
CA ASP A 67 -13.92 2.43 6.36
C ASP A 67 -12.85 2.76 5.30
N LEU A 68 -13.05 3.79 4.49
CA LEU A 68 -12.01 4.30 3.59
C LEU A 68 -10.77 4.79 4.35
N ILE A 69 -10.94 5.49 5.47
CA ILE A 69 -9.83 5.93 6.32
C ILE A 69 -9.07 4.71 6.86
N ARG A 70 -9.79 3.71 7.39
CA ARG A 70 -9.19 2.46 7.89
C ARG A 70 -8.40 1.74 6.80
N LEU A 71 -8.95 1.62 5.59
CA LEU A 71 -8.26 1.02 4.45
C LEU A 71 -6.95 1.75 4.14
N LYS A 72 -7.00 3.09 4.02
CA LYS A 72 -5.81 3.89 3.72
C LYS A 72 -4.75 3.80 4.81
N MET A 73 -5.13 3.78 6.08
CA MET A 73 -4.21 3.56 7.19
C MET A 73 -3.57 2.18 7.12
N TRP A 74 -4.36 1.14 6.83
CA TRP A 74 -3.86 -0.22 6.68
C TRP A 74 -2.87 -0.35 5.51
N ILE A 75 -3.16 0.25 4.35
CA ILE A 75 -2.24 0.27 3.20
C ILE A 75 -0.91 0.94 3.58
N HIS A 76 -0.98 2.11 4.24
CA HIS A 76 0.21 2.84 4.67
C HIS A 76 1.09 2.00 5.61
N ARG A 77 0.47 1.39 6.64
CA ARG A 77 1.14 0.53 7.60
C ARG A 77 1.76 -0.70 6.94
N THR A 78 1.03 -1.34 6.03
CA THR A 78 1.50 -2.52 5.30
C THR A 78 2.75 -2.20 4.48
N LYS A 79 2.76 -1.07 3.75
CA LYS A 79 3.95 -0.61 3.03
C LYS A 79 5.13 -0.32 3.96
N ALA A 80 4.87 0.30 5.11
CA ALA A 80 5.91 0.60 6.09
C ALA A 80 6.54 -0.67 6.66
N ASN A 81 5.72 -1.68 6.97
CA ASN A 81 6.18 -2.98 7.45
C ASN A 81 7.00 -3.71 6.38
N HIS A 82 6.50 -3.78 5.15
CA HIS A 82 7.21 -4.44 4.05
C HIS A 82 8.59 -3.83 3.79
N ARG A 83 8.72 -2.50 3.86
CA ARG A 83 10.03 -1.84 3.77
C ARG A 83 10.96 -2.24 4.92
N ARG A 84 10.45 -2.30 6.15
CA ARG A 84 11.23 -2.69 7.34
C ARG A 84 11.71 -4.13 7.26
N GLU A 85 10.83 -5.04 6.82
CA GLU A 85 11.13 -6.46 6.63
C GLU A 85 12.22 -6.64 5.55
N LYS A 86 12.05 -6.01 4.38
CA LYS A 86 13.06 -6.05 3.32
C LYS A 86 14.43 -5.56 3.80
N THR A 87 14.48 -4.44 4.53
CA THR A 87 15.74 -3.94 5.10
C THR A 87 16.36 -4.93 6.09
N ARG A 88 15.54 -5.59 6.91
CA ARG A 88 16.00 -6.61 7.87
C ARG A 88 16.58 -7.82 7.14
N ASP A 89 15.95 -8.27 6.08
CA ASP A 89 16.39 -9.45 5.33
C ASP A 89 17.69 -9.17 4.56
N ILE A 90 17.85 -7.97 4.00
CA ILE A 90 19.12 -7.53 3.39
C ILE A 90 20.25 -7.55 4.43
N ARG A 91 20.04 -6.97 5.63
CA ARG A 91 21.05 -6.97 6.69
C ARG A 91 21.45 -8.38 7.12
N LYS A 92 20.48 -9.29 7.28
CA LYS A 92 20.77 -10.69 7.61
C LYS A 92 21.57 -11.39 6.52
N ALA A 93 21.27 -11.12 5.25
CA ALA A 93 22.03 -11.68 4.13
C ALA A 93 23.47 -11.19 4.14
N GLU A 94 23.70 -9.88 4.31
CA GLU A 94 25.04 -9.29 4.43
C GLU A 94 25.83 -9.82 5.63
N GLU A 95 25.16 -10.02 6.79
CA GLU A 95 25.79 -10.60 7.98
C GLU A 95 26.18 -12.06 7.74
N LYS A 96 25.33 -12.84 7.06
CA LYS A 96 25.61 -14.23 6.72
C LYS A 96 26.76 -14.36 5.73
N GLU A 97 26.79 -13.54 4.68
CA GLU A 97 27.89 -13.48 3.71
C GLU A 97 29.23 -13.17 4.40
N LYS A 98 29.26 -12.15 5.26
CA LYS A 98 30.46 -11.82 6.06
C LYS A 98 30.90 -12.95 6.99
N GLN A 99 29.97 -13.72 7.53
CA GLN A 99 30.30 -14.89 8.36
C GLN A 99 30.87 -16.03 7.51
N GLU A 100 30.30 -16.29 6.34
CA GLU A 100 30.81 -17.29 5.39
C GLU A 100 32.21 -16.91 4.88
N GLU A 101 32.45 -15.65 4.55
CA GLU A 101 33.78 -15.15 4.18
C GLU A 101 34.80 -15.32 5.31
N ARG A 102 34.44 -14.95 6.55
CA ARG A 102 35.31 -15.14 7.73
C ARG A 102 35.62 -16.61 7.98
N ALA A 103 34.62 -17.48 7.86
CA ALA A 103 34.79 -18.92 8.04
C ALA A 103 35.68 -19.53 6.93
N ALA A 104 35.53 -19.07 5.68
CA ALA A 104 36.37 -19.48 4.57
C ALA A 104 37.83 -19.05 4.76
N LEU A 105 38.06 -17.78 5.14
CA LEU A 105 39.39 -17.27 5.46
C LEU A 105 40.02 -18.05 6.63
N GLN A 106 39.26 -18.30 7.69
CA GLN A 106 39.74 -19.09 8.82
C GLN A 106 40.11 -20.52 8.40
N THR A 107 39.29 -21.17 7.58
CA THR A 107 39.57 -22.53 7.08
C THR A 107 40.86 -22.54 6.24
N SER A 108 41.02 -21.60 5.31
CA SER A 108 42.23 -21.49 4.47
C SER A 108 43.52 -21.16 5.24
N LEU A 109 43.41 -20.61 6.46
CA LEU A 109 44.55 -20.28 7.32
C LEU A 109 45.14 -21.51 8.03
N PHE A 110 44.38 -22.61 8.12
CA PHE A 110 44.80 -23.86 8.77
C PHE A 110 45.16 -24.99 7.78
N ASP A 111 45.16 -24.73 6.48
CA ASP A 111 45.71 -25.64 5.46
C ASP A 111 47.24 -25.42 5.36
N PHE A 112 48.01 -26.25 6.08
CA PHE A 112 49.48 -26.29 6.09
C PHE A 112 50.01 -27.69 5.72
#